data_AF-A0A7X8MXY4-F1
#
_entry.id   AF-A0A7X8MXY4-F1
#
_cell.length_a   1.000
_cell.length_b   1.000
_cell.length_c   1.000
_cell.angle_alpha   90.00
_cell.angle_beta   90.00
_cell.angle_gamma   90.00
#
_symmetry.space_group_name_H-M   'P 1'
#
loop_
_entity.id
_entity.type
_entity.pdbx_description
1 polymer ?
#
loop_
_entity_poly.entity_id
_entity_poly.type
_entity_poly.pdbx_seq_one_letter_code
_entity_poly.pdbx_strand_id
1 'polypeptide(L)'
;MSVLALLLALLALIAAPLSILVGAVLLVLAAGAGVVHVRRRPGRRVLAVASVIALLAFETWERHRPSGTSTVDTDVYDRPGTDRDVWLPLTAARYEVTALALLEIEPDADPVYSGFEPQYIEREGERGYRVIAYRHDGYADFYDDLALSHDHDLSSAVTGKGLKNYSRQDLGDPVIEVDGQGRATIAFSLLDVQGRRVSVGIREGAGGRSVPFQLLAPVGMSSTDPEVFPLFMMNDLEFLRLRGLEANVRIDGRDVVLQGFPGPVPMQGQLRSCAKYSLDAEIMEIFPTGNTEMERVRTTGDRYERGGTTYLFAGDGFERIHLVDTEIVFDPPLDIGRAGEGRVTMSSHPDRGEVAGAWEIIRDGEVSRLRLLIDDVEVPRQRGVLYRLIVNNRSVFASWPQNYSFTATYDPAAGEQQ
;
A
#
# COMPACT_ATOMS: atom_id res chain seq x y z
N MET A 1 -33.91 1.90 29.76
CA MET A 1 -33.50 0.50 29.50
C MET A 1 -33.91 -0.33 30.70
N SER A 2 -34.42 -1.55 30.51
CA SER A 2 -34.64 -2.45 31.65
C SER A 2 -33.29 -2.96 32.17
N VAL A 3 -33.19 -3.17 33.48
CA VAL A 3 -31.99 -3.72 34.14
C VAL A 3 -31.54 -5.03 33.48
N LEU A 4 -32.51 -5.82 33.00
CA LEU A 4 -32.30 -7.07 32.28
C LEU A 4 -31.60 -6.90 30.92
N ALA A 5 -31.98 -5.89 30.12
CA ALA A 5 -31.35 -5.65 28.82
C ALA A 5 -29.89 -5.16 28.98
N LEU A 6 -29.63 -4.38 30.03
CA LEU A 6 -28.27 -3.93 30.37
C LEU A 6 -27.40 -5.11 30.82
N LEU A 7 -27.93 -6.00 31.66
CA LEU A 7 -27.26 -7.22 32.11
C LEU A 7 -26.96 -8.18 30.96
N LEU A 8 -27.89 -8.37 30.03
CA LEU A 8 -27.70 -9.22 28.85
C LEU A 8 -26.66 -8.65 27.88
N ALA A 9 -26.61 -7.32 27.69
CA ALA A 9 -25.58 -6.67 26.89
C ALA A 9 -24.18 -6.76 27.54
N LEU A 10 -24.10 -6.64 28.87
CA LEU A 10 -22.86 -6.85 29.63
C LEU A 10 -22.39 -8.31 29.56
N LEU A 11 -23.32 -9.27 29.70
CA LEU A 11 -23.02 -10.69 29.53
C LEU A 11 -22.60 -11.02 28.10
N ALA A 12 -23.19 -10.39 27.08
CA ALA A 12 -22.75 -10.53 25.70
C ALA A 12 -21.31 -10.01 25.51
N LEU A 13 -20.97 -8.87 26.14
CA LEU A 13 -19.61 -8.33 26.12
C LEU A 13 -18.58 -9.28 26.76
N ILE A 14 -18.97 -9.97 27.83
CA ILE A 14 -18.11 -10.93 28.55
C ILE A 14 -18.02 -12.28 27.82
N ALA A 15 -19.11 -12.73 27.18
CA ALA A 15 -19.20 -14.04 26.52
C ALA A 15 -18.71 -14.04 25.06
N ALA A 16 -18.72 -12.89 24.38
CA ALA A 16 -18.24 -12.74 23.01
C ALA A 16 -16.80 -13.25 22.74
N PRO A 17 -15.82 -13.06 23.66
CA PRO A 17 -14.49 -13.65 23.48
C PRO A 17 -14.42 -15.17 23.74
N LEU A 18 -15.44 -15.78 24.35
CA LEU A 18 -15.46 -17.21 24.70
C LEU A 18 -16.31 -18.06 23.74
N SER A 19 -17.37 -17.50 23.16
CA SER A 19 -18.21 -18.20 22.18
C SER A 19 -19.08 -17.24 21.35
N ILE A 20 -18.92 -17.33 20.03
CA ILE A 20 -19.63 -16.52 19.03
C ILE A 20 -21.15 -16.73 19.11
N LEU A 21 -21.59 -17.98 19.26
CA LEU A 21 -23.01 -18.32 19.31
C LEU A 21 -23.68 -17.72 20.57
N VAL A 22 -22.98 -17.79 21.70
CA VAL A 22 -23.50 -17.32 23.00
C VAL A 22 -23.55 -15.79 23.03
N GLY A 23 -22.51 -15.10 22.55
CA GLY A 23 -22.48 -13.64 22.46
C GLY A 23 -23.58 -13.10 21.53
N ALA A 24 -23.78 -13.71 20.36
CA ALA A 24 -24.81 -13.32 19.40
C ALA A 24 -26.23 -13.54 19.95
N VAL A 25 -26.48 -14.69 20.60
CA VAL A 25 -27.78 -14.99 21.24
C VAL A 25 -28.09 -13.99 22.35
N LEU A 26 -27.10 -13.64 23.18
CA LEU A 26 -27.27 -12.66 24.26
C LEU A 26 -27.54 -11.24 23.74
N LEU A 27 -26.92 -10.86 22.62
CA LEU A 27 -27.20 -9.59 21.93
C LEU A 27 -28.62 -9.54 21.34
N VAL A 28 -29.06 -10.62 20.70
CA VAL A 28 -30.44 -10.75 20.19
C VAL A 28 -31.46 -10.72 21.33
N LEU A 29 -31.18 -11.39 22.45
CA LEU A 29 -32.02 -11.36 23.64
C LEU A 29 -32.03 -9.97 24.31
N ALA A 30 -30.91 -9.25 24.34
CA ALA A 30 -30.84 -7.88 24.84
C ALA A 30 -31.68 -6.93 23.97
N ALA A 31 -31.61 -7.08 22.64
CA ALA A 31 -32.43 -6.32 21.70
C ALA A 31 -33.92 -6.66 21.87
N GLY A 32 -34.28 -7.94 21.98
CA GLY A 32 -35.65 -8.40 22.22
C GLY A 32 -36.23 -7.92 23.57
N ALA A 33 -35.46 -8.01 24.65
CA ALA A 33 -35.84 -7.50 25.97
C ALA A 33 -36.00 -5.97 26.00
N GLY A 34 -35.20 -5.26 25.21
CA GLY A 34 -35.37 -3.83 24.95
C GLY A 34 -36.68 -3.52 24.22
N VAL A 35 -37.03 -4.31 23.20
CA VAL A 35 -38.27 -4.14 22.41
C VAL A 35 -39.53 -4.40 23.24
N VAL A 36 -39.53 -5.40 24.13
CA VAL A 36 -40.69 -5.73 24.99
C VAL A 36 -41.02 -4.61 25.98
N HIS A 37 -40.02 -3.86 26.46
CA HIS A 37 -40.24 -2.70 27.33
C HIS A 37 -40.55 -1.39 26.57
N VAL A 38 -40.38 -1.37 25.25
CA VAL A 38 -40.55 -0.19 24.37
C VAL A 38 -41.90 -0.19 23.65
N ARG A 39 -42.87 -0.99 24.10
CA ARG A 39 -44.27 -0.92 23.65
C ARG A 39 -45.01 0.39 24.03
N ARG A 40 -44.33 1.36 24.67
CA ARG A 40 -44.78 2.75 24.78
C ARG A 40 -43.78 3.66 24.06
N ARG A 41 -44.10 3.99 22.81
CA ARG A 41 -43.47 4.97 21.89
C ARG A 41 -41.93 5.02 21.93
N PRO A 42 -41.21 4.40 20.97
CA PRO A 42 -39.76 4.57 20.89
C PRO A 42 -39.44 6.03 20.53
N GLY A 43 -38.79 6.76 21.45
CA GLY A 43 -38.09 7.98 21.09
C GLY A 43 -36.90 7.60 20.21
N ARG A 44 -36.72 8.26 19.05
CA ARG A 44 -35.60 8.09 18.10
C ARG A 44 -34.22 7.95 18.77
N ARG A 45 -34.03 8.52 19.96
CA ARG A 45 -32.81 8.46 20.78
C ARG A 45 -32.45 7.06 21.29
N VAL A 46 -33.43 6.21 21.65
CA VAL A 46 -33.14 4.87 22.20
C VAL A 46 -32.63 3.92 21.11
N LEU A 47 -33.21 4.02 19.90
CA LEU A 47 -32.75 3.25 18.74
C LEU A 47 -31.32 3.65 18.36
N ALA A 48 -31.05 4.96 18.32
CA ALA A 48 -29.72 5.49 18.00
C ALA A 48 -28.64 4.99 19.00
N VAL A 49 -28.94 5.01 20.30
CA VAL A 49 -28.00 4.52 21.33
C VAL A 49 -27.73 3.02 21.19
N ALA A 50 -28.76 2.22 20.94
CA ALA A 50 -28.60 0.77 20.73
C ALA A 50 -27.76 0.46 19.48
N SER A 51 -27.95 1.20 18.38
CA SER A 51 -27.14 1.07 17.17
C SER A 51 -25.68 1.43 17.40
N VAL A 52 -25.39 2.47 18.18
CA VAL A 52 -24.02 2.85 18.54
C VAL A 52 -23.35 1.78 19.40
N ILE A 53 -24.06 1.21 20.38
CA ILE A 53 -23.52 0.12 21.22
C ILE A 53 -23.22 -1.12 20.38
N ALA A 54 -24.14 -1.50 19.47
CA ALA A 54 -23.93 -2.64 18.58
C ALA A 54 -22.73 -2.41 17.64
N LEU A 55 -22.58 -1.21 17.09
CA LEU A 55 -21.44 -0.83 16.25
C LEU A 55 -20.13 -0.90 17.04
N LEU A 56 -20.08 -0.36 18.27
CA LEU A 56 -18.92 -0.42 19.14
C LEU A 56 -18.55 -1.86 19.54
N ALA A 57 -19.54 -2.72 19.82
CA ALA A 57 -19.32 -4.12 20.14
C ALA A 57 -18.79 -4.90 18.93
N PHE A 58 -19.35 -4.65 17.74
CA PHE A 58 -18.89 -5.24 16.48
C PHE A 58 -17.45 -4.80 16.14
N GLU A 59 -17.16 -3.51 16.26
CA GLU A 59 -15.81 -2.95 16.12
C GLU A 59 -14.82 -3.58 17.11
N THR A 60 -15.20 -3.72 18.38
CA THR A 60 -14.34 -4.34 19.41
C THR A 60 -14.07 -5.82 19.11
N TRP A 61 -15.06 -6.54 18.59
CA TRP A 61 -14.91 -7.92 18.15
C TRP A 61 -13.97 -8.05 16.94
N GLU A 62 -14.11 -7.19 15.93
CA GLU A 62 -13.20 -7.19 14.77
C GLU A 62 -11.74 -6.93 15.16
N ARG A 63 -11.47 -6.15 16.22
CA ARG A 63 -10.09 -5.96 16.72
C ARG A 63 -9.42 -7.22 17.25
N HIS A 64 -10.19 -8.17 17.76
CA HIS A 64 -9.64 -9.38 18.40
C HIS A 64 -9.68 -10.61 17.49
N ARG A 65 -10.18 -10.47 16.25
CA ARG A 65 -10.23 -11.58 15.29
C ARG A 65 -8.81 -11.85 14.73
N PRO A 66 -8.34 -13.11 14.67
CA PRO A 66 -7.05 -13.47 14.05
C PRO A 66 -7.02 -13.10 12.57
N SER A 67 -5.88 -12.60 12.07
CA SER A 67 -5.64 -12.36 10.63
C SER A 67 -5.86 -13.65 9.85
N GLY A 68 -6.47 -13.56 8.67
CA GLY A 68 -6.43 -14.70 7.75
C GLY A 68 -4.97 -14.92 7.33
N THR A 69 -4.47 -16.13 7.51
CA THR A 69 -3.13 -16.54 7.06
C THR A 69 -3.27 -17.11 5.66
N SER A 70 -3.40 -16.24 4.66
CA SER A 70 -3.11 -16.64 3.29
C SER A 70 -1.62 -16.43 3.08
N THR A 71 -0.92 -17.49 2.66
CA THR A 71 0.50 -17.48 2.36
C THR A 71 0.68 -17.92 0.91
N VAL A 72 1.80 -17.52 0.31
CA VAL A 72 2.24 -18.00 -1.00
C VAL A 72 2.29 -19.53 -0.99
N ASP A 73 1.77 -20.16 -2.04
CA ASP A 73 1.89 -21.62 -2.23
C ASP A 73 3.30 -21.94 -2.74
N THR A 74 4.20 -22.26 -1.81
CA THR A 74 5.60 -22.54 -2.13
C THR A 74 5.79 -23.87 -2.86
N ASP A 75 4.84 -24.80 -2.78
CA ASP A 75 4.97 -26.15 -3.38
C ASP A 75 5.02 -26.07 -4.91
N VAL A 76 4.45 -25.01 -5.49
CA VAL A 76 4.49 -24.74 -6.94
C VAL A 76 5.92 -24.52 -7.44
N TYR A 77 6.84 -24.08 -6.59
CA TYR A 77 8.23 -23.78 -6.96
C TYR A 77 9.17 -24.98 -6.86
N ASP A 78 8.72 -26.07 -6.25
CA ASP A 78 9.47 -27.32 -6.10
C ASP A 78 9.19 -28.33 -7.23
N ARG A 79 8.56 -27.88 -8.33
CA ARG A 79 8.24 -28.74 -9.48
C ARG A 79 9.51 -29.26 -10.17
N PRO A 80 9.63 -30.58 -10.40
CA PRO A 80 10.77 -31.13 -11.13
C PRO A 80 10.71 -30.71 -12.60
N GLY A 81 11.79 -30.11 -13.08
CA GLY A 81 11.94 -29.64 -14.46
C GLY A 81 13.26 -30.08 -15.09
N THR A 82 13.52 -29.60 -16.29
CA THR A 82 14.81 -29.81 -17.00
C THR A 82 15.47 -28.47 -17.27
N ASP A 83 16.72 -28.30 -16.84
CA ASP A 83 17.54 -27.13 -17.14
C ASP A 83 17.51 -26.79 -18.62
N ARG A 84 17.19 -25.55 -18.96
CA ARG A 84 17.15 -25.05 -20.33
C ARG A 84 17.49 -23.57 -20.38
N ASP A 85 17.78 -23.09 -21.58
CA ASP A 85 17.95 -21.67 -21.82
C ASP A 85 16.58 -21.11 -22.20
N VAL A 86 16.11 -20.11 -21.46
CA VAL A 86 14.84 -19.43 -21.72
C VAL A 86 15.07 -17.93 -21.85
N TRP A 87 14.13 -17.27 -22.49
CA TRP A 87 14.06 -15.82 -22.51
C TRP A 87 13.41 -15.32 -21.23
N LEU A 88 14.00 -14.29 -20.61
CA LEU A 88 13.42 -13.60 -19.46
C LEU A 88 12.78 -12.28 -19.94
N PRO A 89 11.47 -12.26 -20.26
CA PRO A 89 10.84 -11.09 -20.87
C PRO A 89 10.64 -9.94 -19.86
N LEU A 90 10.50 -10.28 -18.57
CA LEU A 90 10.06 -9.37 -17.53
C LEU A 90 10.85 -9.61 -16.25
N THR A 91 11.09 -8.53 -15.51
CA THR A 91 11.83 -8.55 -14.25
C THR A 91 10.99 -7.87 -13.18
N ALA A 92 11.14 -8.35 -11.95
CA ALA A 92 10.61 -7.68 -10.77
C ALA A 92 11.75 -7.46 -9.77
N ALA A 93 11.71 -6.34 -9.08
CA ALA A 93 12.66 -6.01 -8.02
C ALA A 93 11.95 -5.30 -6.87
N ARG A 94 12.46 -5.49 -5.65
CA ARG A 94 12.02 -4.73 -4.48
C ARG A 94 12.75 -3.39 -4.47
N TYR A 95 11.98 -2.32 -4.31
CA TYR A 95 12.51 -1.01 -3.97
C TYR A 95 12.61 -0.87 -2.45
N GLU A 96 13.77 -0.45 -1.97
CA GLU A 96 14.26 -0.61 -0.59
C GLU A 96 13.76 0.45 0.40
N VAL A 97 12.48 0.82 0.31
CA VAL A 97 11.80 1.62 1.34
C VAL A 97 11.21 0.68 2.38
N THR A 98 11.43 0.98 3.66
CA THR A 98 10.93 0.15 4.78
C THR A 98 9.92 0.89 5.65
N ALA A 99 10.01 2.21 5.74
CA ALA A 99 9.04 3.05 6.43
C ALA A 99 8.76 4.32 5.64
N LEU A 100 7.53 4.86 5.75
CA LEU A 100 7.17 6.13 5.14
C LEU A 100 6.03 6.82 5.88
N ALA A 101 5.87 8.12 5.66
CA ALA A 101 4.70 8.86 6.09
C ALA A 101 4.20 9.78 4.98
N LEU A 102 2.89 9.93 4.79
CA LEU A 102 2.30 10.91 3.89
C LEU A 102 1.70 12.06 4.71
N LEU A 103 2.31 13.25 4.56
CA LEU A 103 1.99 14.46 5.29
C LEU A 103 1.43 15.52 4.32
N GLU A 104 0.17 15.34 3.96
CA GLU A 104 -0.59 16.30 3.15
C GLU A 104 -0.80 17.61 3.94
N ILE A 105 -0.61 18.75 3.30
CA ILE A 105 -0.88 20.08 3.89
C ILE A 105 -2.13 20.67 3.25
N GLU A 106 -2.78 21.62 3.92
CA GLU A 106 -3.96 22.25 3.33
C GLU A 106 -3.62 22.91 1.98
N PRO A 107 -4.53 22.88 0.98
CA PRO A 107 -4.24 23.31 -0.39
C PRO A 107 -3.62 24.71 -0.54
N ASP A 108 -3.96 25.64 0.35
CA ASP A 108 -3.49 27.03 0.33
C ASP A 108 -2.41 27.34 1.39
N ALA A 109 -1.92 26.32 2.10
CA ALA A 109 -0.98 26.53 3.21
C ALA A 109 0.45 26.86 2.76
N ASP A 110 0.83 26.46 1.53
CA ASP A 110 2.09 26.85 0.89
C ASP A 110 1.88 27.04 -0.62
N PRO A 111 2.51 28.05 -1.26
CA PRO A 111 2.35 28.29 -2.70
C PRO A 111 3.08 27.28 -3.60
N VAL A 112 3.98 26.46 -3.07
CA VAL A 112 4.79 25.51 -3.85
C VAL A 112 4.37 24.08 -3.59
N TYR A 113 4.28 23.71 -2.31
CA TYR A 113 4.11 22.33 -1.88
C TYR A 113 2.66 22.01 -1.50
N SER A 114 2.23 20.79 -1.80
CA SER A 114 0.95 20.20 -1.39
C SER A 114 1.13 19.17 -0.27
N GLY A 115 2.35 18.73 0.00
CA GLY A 115 2.65 17.80 1.07
C GLY A 115 4.07 17.24 1.00
N PHE A 116 4.41 16.45 2.01
CA PHE A 116 5.72 15.80 2.13
C PHE A 116 5.56 14.32 2.41
N GLU A 117 6.48 13.53 1.90
CA GLU A 117 6.60 12.11 2.18
C GLU A 117 8.04 11.75 2.56
N PRO A 118 8.38 11.76 3.87
CA PRO A 118 9.61 11.13 4.32
C PRO A 118 9.52 9.61 4.14
N GLN A 119 10.58 9.02 3.62
CA GLN A 119 10.79 7.60 3.41
C GLN A 119 12.11 7.21 4.07
N TYR A 120 12.11 6.13 4.84
CA TYR A 120 13.32 5.49 5.33
C TYR A 120 13.73 4.41 4.34
N ILE A 121 14.96 4.53 3.83
CA ILE A 121 15.55 3.65 2.83
C ILE A 121 16.63 2.82 3.50
N GLU A 122 16.56 1.51 3.30
CA GLU A 122 17.57 0.56 3.76
C GLU A 122 17.95 -0.39 2.64
N ARG A 123 19.14 -0.15 2.07
CA ARG A 123 19.73 -0.94 0.99
C ARG A 123 21.11 -1.46 1.34
N GLU A 124 21.67 -2.35 0.53
CA GLU A 124 22.98 -2.96 0.78
C GLU A 124 24.06 -1.89 1.09
N GLY A 125 24.38 -1.75 2.38
CA GLY A 125 25.40 -0.82 2.88
C GLY A 125 24.96 0.65 3.06
N GLU A 126 23.71 1.01 2.73
CA GLU A 126 23.21 2.38 2.86
C GLU A 126 21.90 2.45 3.65
N ARG A 127 21.84 3.39 4.59
CA ARG A 127 20.67 3.64 5.43
C ARG A 127 20.52 5.13 5.60
N GLY A 128 19.34 5.65 5.32
CA GLY A 128 19.07 7.06 5.41
C GLY A 128 17.65 7.40 5.01
N TYR A 129 17.34 8.70 4.99
CA TYR A 129 16.02 9.18 4.65
C TYR A 129 16.02 9.88 3.31
N ARG A 130 14.91 9.74 2.60
CA ARG A 130 14.51 10.62 1.51
C ARG A 130 13.28 11.39 1.94
N VAL A 131 13.19 12.67 1.61
CA VAL A 131 11.94 13.42 1.66
C VAL A 131 11.50 13.75 0.24
N ILE A 132 10.35 13.23 -0.15
CA ILE A 132 9.65 13.63 -1.37
C ILE A 132 8.76 14.83 -1.02
N ALA A 133 8.97 15.96 -1.68
CA ALA A 133 8.12 17.13 -1.55
C ALA A 133 7.22 17.28 -2.78
N TYR A 134 5.92 17.03 -2.60
CA TYR A 134 4.94 17.10 -3.67
C TYR A 134 4.57 18.56 -3.97
N ARG A 135 4.59 18.94 -5.25
CA ARG A 135 4.35 20.31 -5.71
C ARG A 135 2.97 20.45 -6.32
N HIS A 136 2.37 21.63 -6.21
CA HIS A 136 1.10 21.96 -6.85
C HIS A 136 1.15 21.94 -8.38
N ASP A 137 2.34 22.10 -8.98
CA ASP A 137 2.53 22.03 -10.45
C ASP A 137 2.53 20.58 -10.99
N GLY A 138 2.41 19.59 -10.10
CA GLY A 138 2.35 18.17 -10.40
C GLY A 138 3.70 17.46 -10.43
N TYR A 139 4.81 18.17 -10.22
CA TYR A 139 6.13 17.56 -10.06
C TYR A 139 6.43 17.25 -8.58
N ALA A 140 7.53 16.54 -8.32
CA ALA A 140 8.10 16.36 -6.99
C ALA A 140 9.54 16.87 -6.90
N ASP A 141 9.96 17.35 -5.72
CA ASP A 141 11.37 17.59 -5.39
C ASP A 141 11.86 16.50 -4.43
N PHE A 142 13.06 15.95 -4.64
CA PHE A 142 13.65 14.92 -3.77
C PHE A 142 14.81 15.49 -2.96
N TYR A 143 14.81 15.17 -1.66
CA TYR A 143 15.85 15.55 -0.72
C TYR A 143 16.37 14.31 0.02
N ASP A 144 17.59 13.89 -0.33
CA ASP A 144 18.23 12.72 0.27
C ASP A 144 19.13 13.12 1.43
N ASP A 145 19.18 12.28 2.45
CA ASP A 145 20.16 12.33 3.51
C ASP A 145 21.59 12.13 2.97
N LEU A 146 22.57 12.73 3.63
CA LEU A 146 23.99 12.60 3.28
C LEU A 146 24.49 11.13 3.28
N ALA A 147 23.85 10.25 4.04
CA ALA A 147 24.17 8.82 4.12
C ALA A 147 23.73 8.00 2.89
N LEU A 148 22.83 8.52 2.06
CA LEU A 148 22.39 7.86 0.84
C LEU A 148 23.29 8.25 -0.34
N SER A 149 23.63 7.30 -1.21
CA SER A 149 24.26 7.64 -2.49
C SER A 149 23.25 8.20 -3.50
N HIS A 150 23.76 8.82 -4.56
CA HIS A 150 22.88 9.44 -5.55
C HIS A 150 22.42 8.28 -6.39
N ASP A 151 21.12 8.06 -6.35
CA ASP A 151 20.53 7.06 -7.18
C ASP A 151 20.31 7.67 -8.57
N HIS A 152 21.27 7.39 -9.47
CA HIS A 152 21.28 7.90 -10.83
C HIS A 152 20.13 7.33 -11.68
N ASP A 153 19.55 6.22 -11.23
CA ASP A 153 18.48 5.49 -11.89
C ASP A 153 17.11 5.79 -11.26
N LEU A 154 17.01 6.85 -10.45
CA LEU A 154 15.76 7.29 -9.82
C LEU A 154 14.66 7.48 -10.86
N SER A 155 13.86 6.43 -11.06
CA SER A 155 12.69 6.48 -11.91
C SER A 155 11.67 7.38 -11.19
N SER A 156 11.70 8.65 -11.56
CA SER A 156 10.68 9.62 -11.14
C SER A 156 9.30 9.34 -11.75
N ALA A 157 9.25 8.30 -12.60
CA ALA A 157 8.13 7.73 -13.34
C ALA A 157 6.82 7.62 -12.57
N VAL A 158 6.88 7.47 -11.25
CA VAL A 158 5.71 7.20 -10.43
C VAL A 158 5.14 8.45 -9.74
N THR A 159 5.90 9.55 -9.72
CA THR A 159 5.54 10.78 -8.98
C THR A 159 4.95 11.86 -9.89
N GLY A 160 3.66 11.81 -10.17
CA GLY A 160 3.00 12.89 -10.92
C GLY A 160 3.59 13.09 -12.33
N LYS A 161 4.12 14.28 -12.59
CA LYS A 161 4.86 14.64 -13.82
C LYS A 161 6.35 14.30 -13.77
N GLY A 162 6.81 13.66 -12.70
CA GLY A 162 8.20 13.30 -12.46
C GLY A 162 8.95 14.24 -11.52
N LEU A 163 10.26 14.04 -11.48
CA LEU A 163 11.19 14.75 -10.61
C LEU A 163 11.53 16.12 -11.21
N LYS A 164 11.35 17.19 -10.42
CA LYS A 164 11.75 18.54 -10.81
C LYS A 164 13.16 18.87 -10.36
N ASN A 165 13.46 18.59 -9.09
CA ASN A 165 14.75 18.90 -8.50
C ASN A 165 15.20 17.79 -7.56
N TYR A 166 16.51 17.62 -7.47
CA TYR A 166 17.17 16.71 -6.55
C TYR A 166 18.20 17.47 -5.73
N SER A 167 18.31 17.15 -4.44
CA SER A 167 19.42 17.61 -3.60
C SER A 167 19.76 16.56 -2.55
N ARG A 168 21.04 16.47 -2.19
CA ARG A 168 21.49 15.72 -1.02
C ARG A 168 21.95 16.70 0.06
N GLN A 169 21.43 16.55 1.27
CA GLN A 169 21.68 17.47 2.36
C GLN A 169 21.46 16.81 3.74
N ASP A 170 21.86 17.51 4.79
CA ASP A 170 21.54 17.13 6.16
C ASP A 170 20.03 17.35 6.41
N LEU A 171 19.34 16.29 6.82
CA LEU A 171 17.90 16.29 7.07
C LEU A 171 17.53 16.57 8.55
N GLY A 172 18.49 16.98 9.39
CA GLY A 172 18.24 17.47 10.75
C GLY A 172 17.68 16.42 11.70
N ASP A 173 18.30 15.24 11.73
CA ASP A 173 17.89 14.04 12.49
C ASP A 173 16.50 13.52 12.10
N PRO A 174 16.31 13.11 10.84
CA PRO A 174 15.03 12.59 10.38
C PRO A 174 14.64 11.30 11.13
N VAL A 175 13.34 11.15 11.42
CA VAL A 175 12.81 9.98 12.13
C VAL A 175 11.39 9.65 11.67
N ILE A 176 11.10 8.35 11.55
CA ILE A 176 9.75 7.78 11.52
C ILE A 176 9.78 6.58 12.48
N GLU A 177 9.17 6.71 13.65
CA GLU A 177 9.21 5.65 14.67
C GLU A 177 7.88 5.54 15.41
N VAL A 178 7.66 4.38 16.03
CA VAL A 178 6.57 4.15 16.97
C VAL A 178 7.15 3.60 18.27
N ASP A 179 6.84 4.25 19.39
CA ASP A 179 7.36 3.82 20.69
C ASP A 179 6.64 2.58 21.26
N GLY A 180 7.13 2.04 22.37
CA GLY A 180 6.52 0.86 23.03
C GLY A 180 5.10 1.08 23.56
N GLN A 181 4.57 2.31 23.53
CA GLN A 181 3.19 2.64 23.86
C GLN A 181 2.32 2.84 22.61
N GLY A 182 2.89 2.65 21.42
CA GLY A 182 2.23 2.78 20.13
C GLY A 182 2.12 4.22 19.64
N ARG A 183 2.92 5.16 20.16
CA ARG A 183 2.90 6.57 19.73
C ARG A 183 3.90 6.82 18.62
N ALA A 184 3.45 7.42 17.53
CA ALA A 184 4.31 7.81 16.43
C ALA A 184 5.08 9.12 16.69
N THR A 185 6.35 9.14 16.27
CA THR A 185 7.16 10.36 16.11
C THR A 185 7.62 10.44 14.66
N ILE A 186 7.39 11.59 14.01
CA ILE A 186 7.86 11.88 12.66
C ILE A 186 8.55 13.23 12.67
N ALA A 187 9.81 13.31 12.25
CA ALA A 187 10.52 14.58 12.15
C ALA A 187 11.51 14.60 10.98
N PHE A 188 11.77 15.80 10.46
CA PHE A 188 12.87 16.12 9.55
C PHE A 188 12.99 17.65 9.39
N SER A 189 14.12 18.12 8.89
CA SER A 189 14.33 19.50 8.46
C SER A 189 15.10 19.53 7.15
N LEU A 190 14.81 20.46 6.26
CA LEU A 190 15.55 20.62 5.00
C LEU A 190 15.56 22.08 4.55
N LEU A 191 16.46 22.40 3.62
CA LEU A 191 16.37 23.61 2.81
C LEU A 191 15.81 23.22 1.44
N ASP A 192 14.71 23.86 1.06
CA ASP A 192 14.14 23.63 -0.26
C ASP A 192 14.94 24.33 -1.36
N VAL A 193 14.58 24.09 -2.62
CA VAL A 193 15.27 24.67 -3.79
C VAL A 193 15.23 26.19 -3.87
N GLN A 194 14.36 26.85 -3.11
CA GLN A 194 14.28 28.30 -2.99
C GLN A 194 15.05 28.82 -1.75
N GLY A 195 15.71 27.94 -1.01
CA GLY A 195 16.40 28.24 0.23
C GLY A 195 15.47 28.44 1.43
N ARG A 196 14.18 28.09 1.32
CA ARG A 196 13.23 28.16 2.42
C ARG A 196 13.50 27.00 3.37
N ARG A 197 13.53 27.27 4.67
CA ARG A 197 13.63 26.23 5.69
C ARG A 197 12.31 25.53 5.86
N VAL A 198 12.29 24.22 5.65
CA VAL A 198 11.18 23.33 6.00
C VAL A 198 11.56 22.59 7.27
N SER A 199 10.68 22.57 8.26
CA SER A 199 10.86 21.79 9.49
C SER A 199 9.56 21.12 9.87
N VAL A 200 9.61 19.80 10.07
CA VAL A 200 8.49 18.98 10.49
C VAL A 200 8.85 18.31 11.81
N GLY A 201 7.97 18.43 12.79
CA GLY A 201 8.04 17.69 14.05
C GLY A 201 6.63 17.32 14.49
N ILE A 202 6.32 16.03 14.43
CA ILE A 202 5.02 15.46 14.75
C ILE A 202 5.21 14.40 15.83
N ARG A 203 4.42 14.47 16.90
CA ARG A 203 4.43 13.51 18.00
C ARG A 203 3.03 13.22 18.48
N GLU A 204 2.64 11.95 18.45
CA GLU A 204 1.38 11.53 19.06
C GLU A 204 1.47 11.57 20.59
N GLY A 205 0.49 12.20 21.25
CA GLY A 205 0.40 12.19 22.72
C GLY A 205 -0.33 10.96 23.27
N ALA A 206 -1.28 10.40 22.51
CA ALA A 206 -2.07 9.25 22.93
C ALA A 206 -1.53 7.94 22.32
N GLY A 207 -1.12 7.02 23.19
CA GLY A 207 -0.83 5.64 22.79
C GLY A 207 -2.10 4.79 22.69
N GLY A 208 -1.94 3.55 22.27
CA GLY A 208 -3.02 2.56 22.20
C GLY A 208 -2.91 1.66 20.99
N ARG A 209 -3.47 0.45 21.10
CA ARG A 209 -3.53 -0.47 19.97
C ARG A 209 -4.56 0.01 18.95
N SER A 210 -4.10 0.30 17.74
CA SER A 210 -4.93 0.29 16.56
C SER A 210 -4.92 -1.12 15.95
N VAL A 211 -5.97 -1.46 15.23
CA VAL A 211 -5.87 -2.43 14.14
C VAL A 211 -5.42 -1.65 12.93
N PRO A 212 -4.16 -1.76 12.49
CA PRO A 212 -3.75 -1.11 11.28
C PRO A 212 -4.38 -1.81 10.07
N PHE A 213 -4.31 -1.17 8.90
CA PHE A 213 -4.94 -1.70 7.69
C PHE A 213 -3.91 -1.87 6.58
N GLN A 214 -4.10 -2.91 5.77
CA GLN A 214 -3.24 -3.20 4.63
C GLN A 214 -3.75 -2.41 3.43
N LEU A 215 -2.85 -1.84 2.65
CA LEU A 215 -3.23 -1.11 1.46
C LEU A 215 -2.31 -1.46 0.30
N LEU A 216 -2.89 -1.96 -0.78
CA LEU A 216 -2.31 -1.82 -2.10
C LEU A 216 -2.63 -0.41 -2.60
N ALA A 217 -1.62 0.48 -2.55
CA ALA A 217 -1.80 1.90 -2.78
C ALA A 217 -2.04 2.15 -4.28
N PRO A 218 -3.04 2.97 -4.66
CA PRO A 218 -3.40 3.29 -6.05
C PRO A 218 -2.36 4.23 -6.67
N VAL A 219 -1.14 3.73 -6.81
CA VAL A 219 0.00 4.50 -7.25
C VAL A 219 -0.01 4.58 -8.78
N GLY A 220 0.35 5.75 -9.31
CA GLY A 220 0.28 6.04 -10.74
C GLY A 220 -0.99 6.77 -11.20
N MET A 221 -2.00 7.01 -10.35
CA MET A 221 -3.16 7.84 -10.71
C MET A 221 -2.80 9.27 -11.15
N SER A 222 -1.74 9.82 -10.57
CA SER A 222 -1.19 11.11 -10.96
C SER A 222 -0.08 10.99 -12.00
N SER A 223 0.42 9.78 -12.30
CA SER A 223 1.49 9.57 -13.27
C SER A 223 0.99 9.81 -14.68
N THR A 224 1.73 10.59 -15.44
CA THR A 224 1.38 10.93 -16.83
C THR A 224 2.12 10.07 -17.86
N ASP A 225 3.25 9.44 -17.49
CA ASP A 225 4.09 8.62 -18.38
C ASP A 225 5.02 7.69 -17.55
N PRO A 226 4.48 6.62 -16.94
CA PRO A 226 5.27 5.78 -16.03
C PRO A 226 6.22 4.86 -16.79
N GLU A 227 7.52 4.97 -16.50
CA GLU A 227 8.58 4.10 -17.03
C GLU A 227 8.65 2.73 -16.33
N VAL A 228 7.96 2.51 -15.22
CA VAL A 228 7.93 1.20 -14.52
C VAL A 228 6.51 0.97 -14.01
N PHE A 229 6.03 -0.28 -13.97
CA PHE A 229 4.76 -0.59 -13.29
C PHE A 229 5.03 -0.83 -11.80
N PRO A 230 4.62 0.09 -10.92
CA PRO A 230 4.99 -0.06 -9.54
C PRO A 230 3.83 -0.66 -8.73
N LEU A 231 4.17 -1.61 -7.87
CA LEU A 231 3.24 -2.14 -6.88
C LEU A 231 3.65 -1.62 -5.50
N PHE A 232 2.85 -0.70 -4.97
CA PHE A 232 3.09 -0.10 -3.65
C PHE A 232 2.21 -0.79 -2.61
N MET A 233 2.80 -1.65 -1.79
CA MET A 233 2.13 -2.24 -0.65
C MET A 233 2.51 -1.47 0.61
N MET A 234 1.51 -1.09 1.36
CA MET A 234 1.67 -0.51 2.68
C MET A 234 1.09 -1.47 3.69
N ASN A 235 1.97 -2.09 4.46
CA ASN A 235 1.56 -2.87 5.62
C ASN A 235 1.38 -1.96 6.82
N ASP A 236 0.53 -2.40 7.74
CA ASP A 236 0.30 -1.77 9.02
C ASP A 236 0.07 -0.23 8.93
N LEU A 237 -0.63 0.23 7.89
CA LEU A 237 -0.88 1.64 7.68
C LEU A 237 -1.78 2.20 8.79
N GLU A 238 -1.33 3.30 9.38
CA GLU A 238 -2.05 4.02 10.43
C GLU A 238 -2.23 5.50 10.08
N PHE A 239 -3.39 6.04 10.46
CA PHE A 239 -3.60 7.48 10.52
C PHE A 239 -3.16 8.02 11.88
N LEU A 240 -2.54 9.21 11.91
CA LEU A 240 -2.15 9.84 13.17
C LEU A 240 -3.38 10.15 14.05
N ARG A 241 -3.27 9.90 15.35
CA ARG A 241 -4.29 10.17 16.37
C ARG A 241 -4.23 11.63 16.76
N LEU A 242 -5.38 12.31 16.73
CA LEU A 242 -5.47 13.74 17.05
C LEU A 242 -5.37 14.05 18.55
N ARG A 243 -5.67 13.07 19.43
CA ARG A 243 -5.70 13.32 20.87
C ARG A 243 -4.29 13.58 21.39
N GLY A 244 -4.01 14.83 21.76
CA GLY A 244 -2.70 15.25 22.24
C GLY A 244 -1.62 15.20 21.16
N LEU A 245 -2.01 15.28 19.88
CA LEU A 245 -1.07 15.40 18.78
C LEU A 245 -0.36 16.75 18.86
N GLU A 246 0.97 16.73 18.89
CA GLU A 246 1.81 17.89 18.67
C GLU A 246 2.29 17.84 17.22
N ALA A 247 1.82 18.76 16.38
CA ALA A 247 2.20 18.83 14.96
C ALA A 247 2.74 20.22 14.65
N ASN A 248 4.06 20.33 14.55
CA ASN A 248 4.79 21.54 14.20
C ASN A 248 5.34 21.39 12.78
N VAL A 249 4.62 21.92 11.80
CA VAL A 249 5.06 21.97 10.40
C VAL A 249 5.30 23.43 10.07
N ARG A 250 6.52 23.76 9.64
CA ARG A 250 6.89 25.13 9.27
C ARG A 250 7.60 25.18 7.94
N ILE A 251 7.25 26.15 7.12
CA ILE A 251 7.92 26.48 5.86
C ILE A 251 8.27 27.96 5.90
N ASP A 252 9.55 28.29 5.73
CA ASP A 252 10.06 29.67 5.79
C ASP A 252 9.66 30.40 7.10
N GLY A 253 9.68 29.65 8.22
CA GLY A 253 9.28 30.16 9.53
C GLY A 253 7.78 30.39 9.71
N ARG A 254 6.93 30.09 8.73
CA ARG A 254 5.47 30.14 8.86
C ARG A 254 4.91 28.78 9.22
N ASP A 255 3.94 28.76 10.13
CA ASP A 255 3.25 27.52 10.51
C ASP A 255 2.31 27.09 9.37
N VAL A 256 2.32 25.80 9.07
CA VAL A 256 1.55 25.15 8.02
C VAL A 256 0.66 24.10 8.65
N VAL A 257 -0.59 24.03 8.22
CA VAL A 257 -1.57 23.10 8.76
C VAL A 257 -1.59 21.83 7.92
N LEU A 258 -1.51 20.67 8.59
CA LEU A 258 -1.72 19.37 7.95
C LEU A 258 -3.19 19.20 7.57
N GLN A 259 -3.44 18.60 6.42
CA GLN A 259 -4.78 18.32 5.95
C GLN A 259 -5.51 17.35 6.90
N GLY A 260 -6.73 17.71 7.29
CA GLY A 260 -7.64 16.86 8.06
C GLY A 260 -8.68 16.18 7.18
N PHE A 261 -9.41 15.21 7.75
CA PHE A 261 -10.59 14.64 7.10
C PHE A 261 -11.71 15.69 6.96
N PRO A 262 -12.62 15.54 5.99
CA PRO A 262 -13.83 16.35 5.89
C PRO A 262 -14.81 15.99 7.02
N GLY A 263 -14.51 16.48 8.24
CA GLY A 263 -15.24 16.22 9.48
C GLY A 263 -14.50 15.27 10.44
N PRO A 264 -14.97 15.16 11.70
CA PRO A 264 -14.36 14.27 12.68
C PRO A 264 -14.61 12.81 12.29
N VAL A 265 -13.56 12.07 11.95
CA VAL A 265 -13.63 10.64 11.63
C VAL A 265 -13.13 9.82 12.82
N PRO A 266 -14.04 9.27 13.66
CA PRO A 266 -13.65 8.46 14.82
C PRO A 266 -13.32 7.03 14.39
N MET A 267 -12.07 6.77 14.01
CA MET A 267 -11.61 5.42 13.72
C MET A 267 -11.26 4.70 15.02
N GLN A 268 -11.89 3.54 15.25
CA GLN A 268 -11.64 2.72 16.43
C GLN A 268 -11.83 3.47 17.77
N GLY A 269 -12.73 4.47 17.79
CA GLY A 269 -13.01 5.30 18.96
C GLY A 269 -12.02 6.44 19.20
N GLN A 270 -11.15 6.72 18.23
CA GLN A 270 -10.17 7.80 18.28
C GLN A 270 -10.31 8.69 17.05
N LEU A 271 -10.25 10.01 17.22
CA LEU A 271 -10.21 10.94 16.08
C LEU A 271 -8.84 10.85 15.40
N ARG A 272 -8.85 10.81 14.07
CA ARG A 272 -7.67 10.64 13.23
C ARG A 272 -7.45 11.82 12.27
N SER A 273 -6.19 12.07 11.91
CA SER A 273 -5.75 12.97 10.84
C SER A 273 -5.80 12.26 9.47
N CYS A 274 -5.78 12.99 8.35
CA CYS A 274 -5.49 12.40 7.04
C CYS A 274 -3.99 12.03 6.88
N ALA A 275 -3.12 12.63 7.70
CA ALA A 275 -1.72 12.25 7.76
C ALA A 275 -1.58 10.80 8.25
N LYS A 276 -0.77 10.04 7.54
CA LYS A 276 -0.70 8.57 7.64
C LYS A 276 0.74 8.09 7.55
N TYR A 277 1.05 6.97 8.18
CA TYR A 277 2.39 6.39 8.19
C TYR A 277 2.35 4.87 8.21
N SER A 278 3.44 4.26 7.77
CA SER A 278 3.72 2.83 7.89
C SER A 278 5.19 2.64 8.24
N LEU A 279 5.48 1.66 9.10
CA LEU A 279 6.83 1.18 9.39
C LEU A 279 7.18 -0.12 8.65
N ASP A 280 6.30 -0.54 7.75
CA ASP A 280 6.42 -1.74 6.93
C ASP A 280 5.83 -1.42 5.55
N ALA A 281 6.59 -0.66 4.77
CA ALA A 281 6.28 -0.38 3.38
C ALA A 281 7.06 -1.36 2.48
N GLU A 282 6.43 -1.81 1.42
CA GLU A 282 7.07 -2.61 0.38
C GLU A 282 6.69 -2.05 -0.98
N ILE A 283 7.68 -1.53 -1.70
CA ILE A 283 7.50 -1.04 -3.05
C ILE A 283 8.16 -2.06 -3.97
N MET A 284 7.46 -2.51 -5.01
CA MET A 284 8.01 -3.37 -6.03
C MET A 284 7.97 -2.65 -7.37
N GLU A 285 9.09 -2.69 -8.07
CA GLU A 285 9.17 -2.27 -9.45
C GLU A 285 9.01 -3.50 -10.33
N ILE A 286 7.92 -3.51 -11.08
CA ILE A 286 7.56 -4.61 -11.96
C ILE A 286 7.60 -4.06 -13.39
N PHE A 287 8.14 -4.85 -14.32
CA PHE A 287 8.18 -4.50 -15.74
C PHE A 287 8.90 -3.15 -16.01
N PRO A 288 10.17 -2.99 -15.62
CA PRO A 288 10.89 -1.77 -15.91
C PRO A 288 10.96 -1.54 -17.42
N THR A 289 10.40 -0.43 -17.91
CA THR A 289 10.61 0.02 -19.29
C THR A 289 12.04 0.54 -19.40
N GLY A 290 12.71 0.20 -20.50
CA GLY A 290 14.13 0.54 -20.70
C GLY A 290 14.99 -0.68 -21.03
N ASN A 291 14.59 -1.89 -20.60
CA ASN A 291 15.18 -3.13 -21.10
C ASN A 291 14.60 -3.47 -22.48
N THR A 292 15.18 -2.88 -23.52
CA THR A 292 14.95 -3.29 -24.91
C THR A 292 15.69 -4.59 -25.27
N GLU A 293 16.65 -5.00 -24.44
CA GLU A 293 17.41 -6.22 -24.61
C GLU A 293 16.85 -7.32 -23.70
N MET A 294 16.43 -8.41 -24.33
CA MET A 294 15.94 -9.58 -23.63
C MET A 294 17.13 -10.43 -23.20
N GLU A 295 17.14 -10.85 -21.94
CA GLU A 295 18.20 -11.71 -21.41
C GLU A 295 17.88 -13.18 -21.65
N ARG A 296 18.85 -13.97 -22.15
CA ARG A 296 18.78 -15.44 -22.07
C ARG A 296 19.31 -15.88 -20.73
N VAL A 297 18.50 -16.61 -19.99
CA VAL A 297 18.88 -17.16 -18.68
C VAL A 297 18.83 -18.68 -18.71
N ARG A 298 19.71 -19.31 -17.93
CA ARG A 298 19.71 -20.75 -17.73
C ARG A 298 18.88 -21.09 -16.51
N THR A 299 17.86 -21.93 -16.67
CA THR A 299 17.06 -22.43 -15.54
C THR A 299 17.76 -23.59 -14.82
N THR A 300 17.48 -23.73 -13.53
CA THR A 300 17.67 -24.97 -12.76
C THR A 300 16.31 -25.64 -12.63
N GLY A 301 16.10 -26.74 -13.36
CA GLY A 301 14.77 -27.29 -13.60
C GLY A 301 13.92 -26.29 -14.40
N ASP A 302 12.76 -25.94 -13.85
CA ASP A 302 11.84 -24.94 -14.43
C ASP A 302 11.96 -23.55 -13.76
N ARG A 303 13.01 -23.36 -12.93
CA ARG A 303 13.20 -22.17 -12.10
C ARG A 303 14.43 -21.36 -12.48
N TYR A 304 14.35 -20.04 -12.36
CA TYR A 304 15.49 -19.13 -12.34
C TYR A 304 15.36 -18.19 -11.13
N GLU A 305 16.48 -17.83 -10.49
CA GLU A 305 16.50 -16.95 -9.32
C GLU A 305 17.46 -15.78 -9.53
N ARG A 306 17.02 -14.56 -9.18
CA ARG A 306 17.85 -13.36 -9.22
C ARG A 306 17.38 -12.34 -8.20
N GLY A 307 18.32 -11.83 -7.39
CA GLY A 307 18.03 -10.74 -6.43
C GLY A 307 16.89 -11.06 -5.47
N GLY A 308 16.79 -12.31 -5.00
CA GLY A 308 15.69 -12.75 -4.13
C GLY A 308 14.33 -12.91 -4.84
N THR A 309 14.28 -12.77 -6.16
CA THR A 309 13.10 -13.06 -6.98
C THR A 309 13.21 -14.43 -7.61
N THR A 310 12.14 -15.20 -7.55
CA THR A 310 12.04 -16.51 -8.21
C THR A 310 11.15 -16.42 -9.43
N TYR A 311 11.60 -16.99 -10.54
CA TYR A 311 10.93 -17.01 -11.82
C TYR A 311 10.65 -18.46 -12.21
N LEU A 312 9.42 -18.77 -12.61
CA LEU A 312 9.01 -20.11 -13.06
C LEU A 312 8.60 -20.13 -14.53
N PHE A 313 8.95 -21.22 -15.20
CA PHE A 313 8.71 -21.44 -16.62
C PHE A 313 7.96 -22.75 -16.88
N ALA A 314 6.98 -22.70 -17.77
CA ALA A 314 6.30 -23.87 -18.31
C ALA A 314 6.77 -24.12 -19.75
N GLY A 315 7.75 -25.00 -19.94
CA GLY A 315 8.45 -25.10 -21.23
C GLY A 315 9.31 -23.86 -21.46
N ASP A 316 9.06 -23.16 -22.56
CA ASP A 316 9.67 -21.85 -22.87
C ASP A 316 8.78 -20.66 -22.43
N GLY A 317 7.56 -20.95 -21.95
CA GLY A 317 6.61 -19.94 -21.51
C GLY A 317 6.88 -19.48 -20.09
N PHE A 318 6.82 -18.17 -19.86
CA PHE A 318 6.99 -17.54 -18.56
C PHE A 318 5.68 -17.62 -17.76
N GLU A 319 5.67 -18.43 -16.70
CA GLU A 319 4.45 -18.79 -15.95
C GLU A 319 4.24 -17.89 -14.73
N ARG A 320 5.29 -17.67 -13.92
CA ARG A 320 5.14 -17.05 -12.61
C ARG A 320 6.38 -16.29 -12.14
N ILE A 321 6.15 -15.23 -11.37
CA ILE A 321 7.16 -14.51 -10.59
C ILE A 321 6.76 -14.56 -9.11
N HIS A 322 7.72 -14.84 -8.24
CA HIS A 322 7.60 -14.71 -6.79
C HIS A 322 8.63 -13.73 -6.26
N LEU A 323 8.16 -12.71 -5.57
CA LEU A 323 9.01 -11.73 -4.90
C LEU A 323 8.44 -11.45 -3.51
N VAL A 324 9.19 -11.79 -2.47
CA VAL A 324 8.79 -11.62 -1.06
C VAL A 324 7.43 -12.31 -0.80
N ASP A 325 6.36 -11.55 -0.60
CA ASP A 325 5.00 -12.06 -0.37
C ASP A 325 4.08 -11.85 -1.60
N THR A 326 4.63 -11.50 -2.76
CA THR A 326 3.86 -11.23 -3.98
C THR A 326 4.08 -12.29 -5.05
N GLU A 327 2.99 -12.77 -5.64
CA GLU A 327 2.97 -13.63 -6.81
C GLU A 327 2.42 -12.88 -8.01
N ILE A 328 3.08 -13.05 -9.16
CA ILE A 328 2.60 -12.59 -10.47
C ILE A 328 2.44 -13.82 -11.35
N VAL A 329 1.23 -14.09 -11.83
CA VAL A 329 0.89 -15.30 -12.57
C VAL A 329 0.40 -14.92 -13.97
N PHE A 330 0.89 -15.60 -14.99
CA PHE A 330 0.43 -15.49 -16.38
C PHE A 330 -0.36 -16.73 -16.76
N ASP A 331 -1.60 -16.53 -17.23
CA ASP A 331 -2.46 -17.61 -17.75
C ASP A 331 -3.03 -17.26 -19.14
N PRO A 332 -2.66 -18.01 -20.20
CA PRO A 332 -1.62 -19.05 -20.20
C PRO A 332 -0.20 -18.48 -19.92
N PRO A 333 0.82 -19.32 -19.73
CA PRO A 333 2.21 -18.86 -19.65
C PRO A 333 2.60 -18.01 -20.86
N LEU A 334 3.31 -16.91 -20.60
CA LEU A 334 3.69 -15.91 -21.61
C LEU A 334 4.91 -16.41 -22.41
N ASP A 335 4.71 -16.76 -23.67
CA ASP A 335 5.78 -17.17 -24.60
C ASP A 335 6.06 -16.05 -25.60
N ILE A 336 7.13 -15.27 -25.36
CA ILE A 336 7.48 -14.11 -26.20
C ILE A 336 7.88 -14.50 -27.63
N GLY A 337 8.20 -15.77 -27.87
CA GLY A 337 8.46 -16.32 -29.20
C GLY A 337 7.18 -16.59 -30.00
N ARG A 338 5.99 -16.45 -29.43
CA ARG A 338 4.72 -16.75 -30.12
C ARG A 338 3.71 -15.63 -29.91
N ALA A 339 2.94 -15.35 -30.96
CA ALA A 339 1.77 -14.51 -30.80
C ALA A 339 0.78 -15.21 -29.86
N GLY A 340 0.16 -14.45 -28.96
CA GLY A 340 -0.72 -14.99 -27.95
C GLY A 340 -1.38 -13.90 -27.13
N GLU A 341 -2.38 -14.30 -26.36
CA GLU A 341 -3.10 -13.43 -25.43
C GLU A 341 -3.46 -14.21 -24.17
N GLY A 342 -3.66 -13.49 -23.08
CA GLY A 342 -4.04 -14.09 -21.81
C GLY A 342 -4.28 -13.06 -20.72
N ARG A 343 -4.25 -13.52 -19.47
CA ARG A 343 -4.37 -12.68 -18.28
C ARG A 343 -3.14 -12.76 -17.40
N VAL A 344 -2.84 -11.63 -16.78
CA VAL A 344 -1.85 -11.51 -15.70
C VAL A 344 -2.59 -11.16 -14.42
N THR A 345 -2.23 -11.83 -13.33
CA THR A 345 -2.76 -11.55 -11.99
C THR A 345 -1.59 -11.35 -11.04
N MET A 346 -1.67 -10.31 -10.22
CA MET A 346 -0.68 -9.95 -9.20
C MET A 346 -1.37 -9.95 -7.85
N SER A 347 -0.98 -10.87 -6.98
CA SER A 347 -1.58 -11.06 -5.67
C SER A 347 -0.51 -10.95 -4.60
N SER A 348 -0.79 -10.22 -3.54
CA SER A 348 0.15 -10.02 -2.45
C SER A 348 -0.42 -10.52 -1.13
N HIS A 349 0.41 -11.23 -0.36
CA HIS A 349 0.04 -11.95 0.85
C HIS A 349 0.60 -11.27 2.11
N PRO A 350 -0.06 -11.41 3.28
CA PRO A 350 -1.46 -11.82 3.43
C PRO A 350 -2.39 -10.82 2.71
N ASP A 351 -3.55 -11.25 2.20
CA ASP A 351 -4.50 -10.45 1.36
C ASP A 351 -4.30 -8.92 1.49
N ARG A 352 -3.46 -8.38 0.59
CA ARG A 352 -3.18 -6.96 0.40
C ARG A 352 -3.95 -6.41 -0.80
N GLY A 353 -4.84 -7.20 -1.40
CA GLY A 353 -5.51 -6.92 -2.66
C GLY A 353 -4.88 -7.66 -3.83
N GLU A 354 -5.50 -7.47 -4.99
CA GLU A 354 -5.13 -8.10 -6.25
C GLU A 354 -5.23 -7.08 -7.39
N VAL A 355 -4.29 -7.16 -8.33
CA VAL A 355 -4.30 -6.40 -9.59
C VAL A 355 -4.29 -7.40 -10.73
N ALA A 356 -5.16 -7.21 -11.71
CA ALA A 356 -5.20 -8.07 -12.88
C ALA A 356 -5.34 -7.26 -14.18
N GLY A 357 -4.93 -7.89 -15.28
CA GLY A 357 -4.93 -7.28 -16.59
C GLY A 357 -4.88 -8.29 -17.73
N ALA A 358 -5.10 -7.80 -18.93
CA ALA A 358 -4.87 -8.56 -20.16
C ALA A 358 -3.41 -8.40 -20.60
N TRP A 359 -2.84 -9.46 -21.16
CA TRP A 359 -1.59 -9.40 -21.90
C TRP A 359 -1.77 -9.87 -23.34
N GLU A 360 -1.00 -9.29 -24.25
CA GLU A 360 -1.01 -9.63 -25.68
C GLU A 360 0.44 -9.62 -26.20
N ILE A 361 0.80 -10.63 -26.99
CA ILE A 361 2.02 -10.66 -27.77
C ILE A 361 1.67 -10.60 -29.25
N ILE A 362 2.14 -9.55 -29.90
CA ILE A 362 2.03 -9.36 -31.35
C ILE A 362 3.40 -9.65 -31.96
N ARG A 363 3.48 -10.62 -32.87
CA ARG A 363 4.71 -10.91 -33.62
C ARG A 363 4.63 -10.31 -35.03
N ASP A 364 5.62 -9.48 -35.37
CA ASP A 364 5.80 -8.87 -36.69
C ASP A 364 7.18 -9.25 -37.24
N GLY A 365 7.21 -10.35 -38.01
CA GLY A 365 8.47 -10.97 -38.44
C GLY A 365 9.27 -11.52 -37.26
N GLU A 366 10.49 -11.03 -37.09
CA GLU A 366 11.35 -11.38 -35.95
C GLU A 366 11.04 -10.55 -34.70
N VAL A 367 10.30 -9.45 -34.82
CA VAL A 367 10.06 -8.57 -33.68
C VAL A 367 8.80 -9.02 -32.92
N SER A 368 8.94 -9.22 -31.61
CA SER A 368 7.81 -9.49 -30.71
C SER A 368 7.47 -8.24 -29.90
N ARG A 369 6.19 -7.87 -29.85
CA ARG A 369 5.69 -6.77 -29.03
C ARG A 369 4.79 -7.31 -27.94
N LEU A 370 5.20 -7.17 -26.69
CA LEU A 370 4.37 -7.46 -25.52
C LEU A 370 3.59 -6.22 -25.13
N ARG A 371 2.29 -6.38 -24.88
CA ARG A 371 1.40 -5.37 -24.30
C ARG A 371 0.78 -5.93 -23.02
N LEU A 372 0.75 -5.12 -21.96
CA LEU A 372 0.00 -5.41 -20.73
C LEU A 372 -0.98 -4.26 -20.50
N LEU A 373 -2.24 -4.57 -20.23
CA LEU A 373 -3.28 -3.60 -19.90
C LEU A 373 -3.92 -3.98 -18.57
N ILE A 374 -3.68 -3.17 -17.54
CA ILE A 374 -4.31 -3.37 -16.23
C ILE A 374 -5.75 -2.85 -16.28
N ASP A 375 -6.71 -3.75 -16.02
CA ASP A 375 -8.13 -3.48 -16.16
C ASP A 375 -8.97 -3.81 -14.92
N ASP A 376 -8.39 -4.49 -13.92
CA ASP A 376 -9.08 -4.90 -12.71
C ASP A 376 -8.21 -4.77 -11.45
N VAL A 377 -8.81 -4.29 -10.37
CA VAL A 377 -8.18 -4.15 -9.05
C VAL A 377 -9.17 -4.46 -7.95
N GLU A 378 -8.84 -5.43 -7.12
CA GLU A 378 -9.55 -5.75 -5.89
C GLU A 378 -8.76 -5.22 -4.69
N VAL A 379 -9.37 -4.31 -3.91
CA VAL A 379 -8.72 -3.84 -2.67
C VAL A 379 -8.94 -4.85 -1.53
N PRO A 380 -7.99 -4.97 -0.59
CA PRO A 380 -8.08 -5.98 0.46
C PRO A 380 -9.27 -5.73 1.37
N ARG A 381 -9.85 -6.83 1.89
CA ARG A 381 -10.96 -6.74 2.83
C ARG A 381 -10.48 -6.22 4.18
N GLN A 382 -10.84 -4.98 4.46
CA GLN A 382 -10.46 -4.35 5.72
C GLN A 382 -11.21 -4.88 6.94
N ARG A 383 -10.55 -4.75 8.09
CA ARG A 383 -11.14 -4.87 9.43
C ARG A 383 -11.65 -3.51 9.86
N GLY A 384 -12.78 -3.45 10.55
CA GLY A 384 -13.45 -2.22 10.95
C GLY A 384 -14.42 -1.75 9.87
N VAL A 385 -15.63 -1.36 10.29
CA VAL A 385 -16.69 -0.88 9.39
C VAL A 385 -16.26 0.41 8.70
N LEU A 386 -15.56 1.29 9.42
CA LEU A 386 -15.08 2.55 8.86
C LEU A 386 -13.97 2.34 7.82
N TYR A 387 -13.05 1.41 8.04
CA TYR A 387 -12.03 1.10 7.03
C TYR A 387 -12.65 0.46 5.79
N ARG A 388 -13.66 -0.40 5.92
CA ARG A 388 -14.40 -0.90 4.74
C ARG A 388 -15.14 0.20 3.99
N LEU A 389 -15.58 1.24 4.68
CA LEU A 389 -16.25 2.37 4.05
C LEU A 389 -15.26 3.29 3.33
N ILE A 390 -14.04 3.42 3.85
CA ILE A 390 -12.99 4.27 3.27
C ILE A 390 -12.20 3.53 2.18
N VAL A 391 -11.89 2.25 2.38
CA VAL A 391 -11.13 1.37 1.48
C VAL A 391 -12.08 0.29 0.97
N ASN A 392 -12.56 0.49 -0.26
CA ASN A 392 -13.37 -0.47 -1.00
C ASN A 392 -13.24 -0.25 -2.51
N ASN A 393 -13.81 -1.16 -3.31
CA ASN A 393 -13.77 -1.13 -4.78
C ASN A 393 -14.45 0.10 -5.42
N ARG A 394 -15.07 1.00 -4.63
CA ARG A 394 -15.67 2.27 -5.10
C ARG A 394 -14.93 3.50 -4.56
N SER A 395 -13.86 3.31 -3.81
CA SER A 395 -13.06 4.38 -3.21
C SER A 395 -11.87 4.75 -4.09
N VAL A 396 -11.18 5.83 -3.72
CA VAL A 396 -9.93 6.26 -4.36
C VAL A 396 -8.87 5.16 -4.35
N PHE A 397 -8.91 4.24 -3.37
CA PHE A 397 -7.97 3.13 -3.25
C PHE A 397 -8.14 2.03 -4.31
N ALA A 398 -9.32 1.96 -4.95
CA ALA A 398 -9.57 1.10 -6.10
C ALA A 398 -9.51 1.87 -7.43
N SER A 399 -9.26 3.18 -7.36
CA SER A 399 -9.07 4.01 -8.55
C SER A 399 -7.63 3.82 -9.01
N TRP A 400 -7.37 2.77 -9.76
CA TRP A 400 -6.10 2.60 -10.47
C TRP A 400 -6.22 3.17 -11.89
N PRO A 401 -5.11 3.52 -12.55
CA PRO A 401 -5.16 3.96 -13.93
C PRO A 401 -5.73 2.84 -14.82
N GLN A 402 -6.97 2.99 -15.29
CA GLN A 402 -7.62 2.02 -16.20
C GLN A 402 -7.00 1.96 -17.60
N ASN A 403 -5.97 2.78 -17.86
CA ASN A 403 -5.23 2.83 -19.11
C ASN A 403 -3.72 2.61 -18.87
N TYR A 404 -3.34 1.96 -17.76
CA TYR A 404 -1.94 1.59 -17.56
C TYR A 404 -1.57 0.54 -18.62
N SER A 405 -0.84 0.97 -19.65
CA SER A 405 -0.38 0.10 -20.72
C SER A 405 1.14 0.02 -20.75
N PHE A 406 1.69 -1.17 -20.48
CA PHE A 406 3.11 -1.43 -20.73
C PHE A 406 3.26 -1.97 -22.16
N THR A 407 4.22 -1.46 -22.92
CA THR A 407 4.58 -2.02 -24.22
C THR A 407 6.08 -2.23 -24.30
N ALA A 408 6.51 -3.48 -24.50
CA ALA A 408 7.91 -3.81 -24.79
C ALA A 408 8.02 -4.37 -26.21
N THR A 409 9.12 -4.03 -26.88
CA THR A 409 9.46 -4.55 -28.21
C THR A 409 10.77 -5.29 -28.11
N TYR A 410 10.81 -6.50 -28.64
CA TYR A 410 11.93 -7.40 -28.51
C TYR A 410 12.36 -7.93 -29.87
N ASP A 411 13.67 -7.97 -30.10
CA ASP A 411 14.30 -8.63 -31.25
C ASP A 411 15.07 -9.86 -30.76
N PRO A 412 14.53 -11.08 -30.92
CA PRO A 412 15.20 -12.32 -30.56
C PRO A 412 16.54 -12.54 -31.27
N ALA A 413 16.75 -11.91 -32.45
CA ALA A 413 18.01 -12.02 -33.20
C ALA A 413 19.14 -11.16 -32.61
N ALA A 414 18.81 -10.17 -31.76
CA ALA A 414 19.80 -9.34 -31.09
C ALA A 414 20.53 -10.07 -29.96
N GLY A 415 19.91 -11.08 -29.35
CA GLY A 415 20.48 -11.83 -28.21
C GLY A 415 21.29 -13.09 -28.59
N GLU A 416 21.44 -13.41 -29.88
CA GLU A 416 22.31 -14.52 -30.34
C GLU A 416 23.78 -14.09 -30.58
N GLN A 417 24.13 -12.82 -30.37
CA GLN A 417 25.49 -12.28 -30.65
C GLN A 417 26.44 -12.16 -29.44
N GLN A 418 26.16 -12.79 -28.30
CA GLN A 418 27.12 -12.85 -27.17
C GLN A 418 27.68 -14.26 -26.93
#